data_AF-A0A1G8LFW5-F1
#
_entry.id   AF-A0A1G8LFW5-F1
#
_cell.length_a   1.000
_cell.length_b   1.000
_cell.length_c   1.000
_cell.angle_alpha   90.00
_cell.angle_beta   90.00
_cell.angle_gamma   90.00
#
_symmetry.space_group_name_H-M   'P 1'
#
loop_
_entity.id
_entity.type
_entity.pdbx_description
1 polymer ?
#
loop_
_entity_poly.entity_id
_entity_poly.type
_entity_poly.pdbx_seq_one_letter_code
_entity_poly.pdbx_strand_id
1 'polypeptide(L)'
;MSTTQLDQDQTVRARKNMALLMQRLASVGNAPVAVAIGCDEATVSRMKPEKFQQFCEILAVLDLKVVPKGMRCFDERDIEAILYQAKRWMDHVQGIDQLVSD
;
A
#
# COMPACT_ATOMS: atom_id res chain seq x y z
N MET A 1 23.77 13.55 -8.36
CA MET A 1 23.02 12.32 -8.65
C MET A 1 23.26 11.97 -10.10
N SER A 2 23.75 10.77 -10.38
CA SER A 2 23.93 10.31 -11.77
C SER A 2 22.57 10.05 -12.39
N THR A 3 22.31 10.63 -13.56
CA THR A 3 21.08 10.41 -14.33
C THR A 3 21.20 9.07 -15.05
N THR A 4 20.82 7.99 -14.37
CA THR A 4 20.82 6.62 -14.92
C THR A 4 19.38 6.15 -15.12
N GLN A 5 19.17 5.16 -15.99
CA GLN A 5 17.90 4.46 -16.09
C GLN A 5 17.50 3.83 -14.74
N LEU A 6 16.22 3.51 -14.56
CA LEU A 6 15.74 2.91 -13.32
C LEU A 6 16.57 1.67 -12.96
N ASP A 7 16.94 1.55 -11.70
CA ASP A 7 17.54 0.32 -11.20
C ASP A 7 16.49 -0.83 -11.15
N GLN A 8 16.93 -2.02 -10.76
CA GLN A 8 16.07 -3.20 -10.72
C GLN A 8 14.92 -3.04 -9.71
N ASP A 9 15.17 -2.46 -8.54
CA ASP A 9 14.18 -2.30 -7.49
C ASP A 9 13.15 -1.23 -7.86
N GLN A 10 13.60 -0.14 -8.44
CA GLN A 10 12.77 0.91 -9.01
C GLN A 10 11.88 0.37 -10.13
N THR A 11 12.44 -0.45 -11.03
CA THR A 11 11.68 -1.11 -12.11
C THR A 11 10.59 -2.03 -11.53
N VAL A 12 10.93 -2.84 -10.52
CA VAL A 12 9.97 -3.71 -9.84
C VAL A 12 8.88 -2.89 -9.14
N ARG A 13 9.24 -1.78 -8.48
CA ARG A 13 8.30 -0.90 -7.78
C ARG A 13 7.35 -0.19 -8.75
N ALA A 14 7.86 0.37 -9.84
CA ALA A 14 7.06 1.00 -10.88
C ALA A 14 6.03 0.01 -11.46
N ARG A 15 6.45 -1.22 -11.76
CA ARG A 15 5.56 -2.28 -12.24
C ARG A 15 4.45 -2.61 -11.24
N LYS A 16 4.79 -2.74 -9.95
CA LYS A 16 3.80 -3.01 -8.87
C LYS A 16 2.81 -1.85 -8.72
N ASN A 17 3.30 -0.62 -8.75
CA ASN A 17 2.46 0.59 -8.70
C ASN A 17 1.49 0.61 -9.89
N MET A 18 1.97 0.35 -11.11
CA MET A 18 1.12 0.33 -12.32
C MET A 18 0.05 -0.74 -12.26
N ALA A 19 0.40 -1.96 -11.84
CA ALA A 19 -0.56 -3.05 -11.69
C ALA A 19 -1.69 -2.69 -10.72
N LEU A 20 -1.34 -2.12 -9.56
CA LEU A 20 -2.32 -1.70 -8.56
C LEU A 20 -3.17 -0.52 -9.05
N LEU A 21 -2.55 0.47 -9.71
CA LEU A 21 -3.23 1.62 -10.27
C LEU A 21 -4.28 1.19 -11.30
N MET A 22 -3.92 0.29 -12.22
CA MET A 22 -4.84 -0.26 -13.23
C MET A 22 -5.98 -1.08 -12.60
N GLN A 23 -5.65 -1.94 -11.64
CA GLN A 23 -6.65 -2.73 -10.93
C GLN A 23 -7.68 -1.84 -10.21
N ARG A 24 -7.21 -0.78 -9.53
CA ARG A 24 -8.09 0.14 -8.81
C ARG A 24 -8.88 1.04 -9.75
N LEU A 25 -8.26 1.51 -10.84
CA LEU A 25 -8.94 2.30 -11.85
C LEU A 25 -10.05 1.51 -12.53
N ALA A 26 -9.83 0.23 -12.84
CA ALA A 26 -10.87 -0.65 -13.40
C ALA A 26 -12.06 -0.83 -12.44
N SER A 27 -11.81 -0.87 -11.12
CA SER A 27 -12.86 -0.98 -10.11
C SER A 27 -13.65 0.31 -9.89
N VAL A 28 -13.04 1.48 -10.09
CA VAL A 28 -13.67 2.80 -9.84
C VAL A 28 -14.29 3.39 -11.11
N GLY A 29 -13.69 3.15 -12.27
CA GLY A 29 -14.04 3.77 -13.56
C GLY A 29 -13.23 5.03 -13.86
N ASN A 30 -13.20 5.43 -15.14
CA ASN A 30 -12.46 6.63 -15.57
C ASN A 30 -13.23 7.92 -15.24
N ALA A 31 -14.58 7.90 -15.30
CA ALA A 31 -15.40 9.09 -15.04
C ALA A 31 -15.17 9.74 -13.67
N PRO A 32 -15.16 9.01 -12.53
CA PRO A 32 -14.90 9.63 -11.22
C PRO A 32 -13.50 10.24 -11.13
N VAL A 33 -12.51 9.62 -11.78
CA VAL A 33 -11.13 10.13 -11.82
C VAL A 33 -11.06 11.40 -12.67
N ALA A 34 -11.74 11.43 -13.82
CA ALA A 34 -11.80 12.57 -14.72
C ALA A 34 -12.37 13.80 -14.03
N VAL A 35 -13.48 13.63 -13.31
CA VAL A 35 -14.09 14.68 -12.48
C VAL A 35 -13.11 15.20 -11.42
N ALA A 36 -12.42 14.30 -10.72
CA ALA A 36 -11.51 14.68 -9.63
C ALA A 36 -10.27 15.46 -10.11
N ILE A 37 -9.78 15.18 -11.32
CA ILE A 37 -8.59 15.85 -11.89
C ILE A 37 -8.95 16.99 -12.85
N GLY A 38 -10.24 17.27 -13.05
CA GLY A 38 -10.72 18.38 -13.87
C GLY A 38 -10.56 18.18 -15.38
N CYS A 39 -10.69 16.94 -15.87
CA CYS A 39 -10.65 16.63 -17.32
C CYS A 39 -11.83 15.76 -17.76
N ASP A 40 -11.95 15.53 -19.07
CA ASP A 40 -12.94 14.61 -19.62
C ASP A 40 -12.50 13.14 -19.52
N GLU A 41 -13.47 12.22 -19.55
CA GLU A 41 -13.22 10.79 -19.43
C GLU A 41 -12.33 10.24 -20.56
N ALA A 42 -12.44 10.79 -21.78
CA ALA A 42 -11.61 10.36 -22.90
C ALA A 42 -10.14 10.77 -22.71
N THR A 43 -9.88 11.89 -22.03
CA THR A 43 -8.53 12.29 -21.62
C THR A 43 -7.92 11.28 -20.67
N VAL A 44 -8.64 10.84 -19.63
CA VAL A 44 -8.17 9.75 -18.74
C VAL A 44 -7.94 8.45 -19.52
N SER A 45 -8.78 8.16 -20.51
CA SER A 45 -8.59 7.00 -21.37
C SER A 45 -7.28 7.08 -22.18
N ARG A 46 -6.98 8.24 -22.77
CA ARG A 46 -5.76 8.51 -23.55
C ARG A 46 -4.48 8.53 -22.71
N MET A 47 -4.57 8.74 -21.39
CA MET A 47 -3.42 8.65 -20.49
C MET A 47 -2.90 7.22 -20.33
N LYS A 48 -3.72 6.21 -20.62
CA LYS A 48 -3.34 4.81 -20.52
C LYS A 48 -2.68 4.30 -21.81
N PRO A 49 -1.66 3.43 -21.70
CA PRO A 49 -0.89 3.11 -20.50
C PRO A 49 0.25 4.09 -20.18
N GLU A 50 0.71 4.88 -21.16
CA GLU A 50 2.04 5.52 -21.13
C GLU A 50 2.18 6.57 -20.02
N LYS A 51 1.19 7.46 -19.85
CA LYS A 51 1.27 8.52 -18.84
C LYS A 51 1.20 7.96 -17.42
N PHE A 52 0.44 6.89 -17.22
CA PHE A 52 0.39 6.23 -15.92
C PHE A 52 1.65 5.42 -15.64
N GLN A 53 2.26 4.82 -16.66
CA GLN A 53 3.57 4.19 -16.53
C GLN A 53 4.64 5.22 -16.14
N GLN A 54 4.70 6.36 -16.83
CA GLN A 54 5.60 7.47 -16.49
C GLN A 54 5.38 7.97 -15.06
N PHE A 55 4.13 8.09 -14.62
CA PHE A 55 3.81 8.45 -13.24
C PHE A 55 4.32 7.42 -12.23
N CYS A 56 4.14 6.13 -12.51
CA CYS A 56 4.63 5.06 -11.64
C CYS A 56 6.17 5.00 -11.56
N GLU A 57 6.86 5.34 -12.65
CA GLU A 57 8.32 5.48 -12.68
C GLU A 57 8.80 6.67 -11.86
N ILE A 58 8.12 7.83 -11.98
CA ILE A 58 8.38 9.00 -11.12
C ILE A 58 8.27 8.60 -9.64
N LEU A 59 7.18 7.93 -9.26
CA LEU A 59 7.01 7.46 -7.88
C LEU A 59 8.14 6.51 -7.46
N ALA A 60 8.59 5.62 -8.35
CA ALA A 60 9.65 4.68 -8.03
C ALA A 60 10.99 5.35 -7.78
N VAL A 61 11.36 6.35 -8.60
CA VAL A 61 12.58 7.17 -8.45
C VAL A 61 12.53 8.01 -7.17
N LEU A 62 11.35 8.46 -6.75
CA LEU A 62 11.14 9.22 -5.51
C LEU A 62 11.04 8.33 -4.25
N ASP A 63 11.33 7.03 -4.37
CA ASP A 63 11.17 6.05 -3.30
C ASP A 63 9.75 5.91 -2.73
N LEU A 64 8.74 6.21 -3.55
CA LEU A 64 7.33 6.10 -3.20
C LEU A 64 6.70 4.82 -3.74
N LYS A 65 5.90 4.17 -2.89
CA LYS A 65 5.06 3.02 -3.26
C LYS A 65 3.57 3.37 -3.09
N VAL A 66 2.75 2.86 -4.00
CA VAL A 66 1.29 2.96 -3.90
C VAL A 66 0.77 1.79 -3.08
N VAL A 67 -0.01 2.09 -2.03
CA VAL A 67 -0.70 1.09 -1.22
C VAL A 67 -2.18 1.47 -1.08
N PRO A 68 -3.12 0.52 -1.09
CA PRO A 68 -4.52 0.82 -0.83
C PRO A 68 -4.71 1.38 0.58
N LYS A 69 -5.63 2.34 0.76
CA LYS A 69 -5.92 2.95 2.07
C LYS A 69 -6.28 1.94 3.17
N GLY A 70 -6.94 0.83 2.80
CA GLY A 70 -7.34 -0.23 3.75
C GLY A 70 -6.29 -1.31 4.00
N MET A 71 -5.09 -1.20 3.41
CA MET A 71 -4.05 -2.20 3.63
C MET A 71 -3.47 -2.06 5.04
N ARG A 72 -3.66 -3.09 5.87
CA ARG A 72 -3.09 -3.20 7.22
C ARG A 72 -1.73 -3.91 7.13
N CYS A 73 -0.81 -3.55 8.01
CA CYS A 73 0.51 -4.20 8.12
C CYS A 73 0.50 -5.45 9.02
N PHE A 74 -0.68 -5.86 9.48
CA PHE A 74 -0.88 -7.00 10.37
C PHE A 74 -2.23 -7.67 10.05
N ASP A 75 -2.36 -8.96 10.33
CA ASP A 75 -3.66 -9.63 10.36
C ASP A 75 -4.39 -9.23 11.64
N GLU A 76 -5.62 -8.74 11.50
CA GLU A 76 -6.40 -8.25 12.63
C GLU A 76 -6.68 -9.37 13.65
N ARG A 77 -6.87 -10.60 13.17
CA ARG A 77 -7.16 -11.77 14.02
C ARG A 77 -5.94 -12.20 14.82
N ASP A 78 -4.74 -12.06 14.24
CA ASP A 78 -3.50 -12.36 14.95
C ASP A 78 -3.31 -11.37 16.11
N ILE A 79 -3.51 -10.08 15.86
CA ILE A 79 -3.43 -9.06 16.92
C ILE A 79 -4.53 -9.27 17.97
N GLU A 80 -5.75 -9.58 17.54
CA GLU A 80 -6.85 -9.88 18.47
C GLU A 80 -6.54 -11.08 19.35
N ALA A 81 -6.00 -12.17 18.77
CA ALA A 81 -5.62 -13.36 19.50
C ALA A 81 -4.48 -13.08 20.51
N ILE A 82 -3.47 -12.31 20.09
CA ILE A 82 -2.38 -11.88 20.98
C ILE A 82 -2.93 -11.05 22.14
N LEU A 83 -3.80 -10.07 21.86
CA LEU A 83 -4.39 -9.22 22.88
C LEU A 83 -5.29 -10.01 23.84
N TYR A 84 -6.05 -10.97 23.32
CA TYR A 84 -6.90 -11.84 24.13
C TYR A 84 -6.07 -12.72 25.06
N GLN A 85 -5.01 -13.36 24.55
CA GLN A 85 -4.13 -14.21 25.35
C GLN A 85 -3.39 -13.39 26.42
N ALA A 86 -2.87 -12.22 26.05
CA ALA A 86 -2.20 -11.32 26.98
C ALA A 86 -3.14 -10.90 28.12
N LYS A 87 -4.37 -10.47 27.80
CA LYS A 87 -5.39 -10.13 28.82
C LYS A 87 -5.68 -11.31 29.74
N ARG A 88 -5.96 -12.47 29.15
CA ARG A 88 -6.23 -13.69 29.93
C ARG A 88 -5.09 -14.02 30.87
N TRP A 89 -3.84 -13.92 30.42
CA TRP A 89 -2.68 -14.22 31.26
C TRP A 89 -2.51 -13.18 32.38
N MET A 90 -2.67 -11.89 32.08
CA MET A 90 -2.61 -10.83 33.09
C MET A 90 -3.70 -10.97 34.17
N ASP A 91 -4.91 -11.43 33.82
CA ASP A 91 -5.95 -11.70 34.81
C ASP A 91 -5.56 -12.84 35.79
N HIS A 92 -4.68 -13.75 35.37
CA HIS A 92 -4.21 -14.87 36.19
C HIS A 92 -2.95 -14.53 37.02
N VAL A 93 -2.22 -13.48 36.68
CA VAL A 93 -1.05 -13.03 37.45
C VAL A 93 -1.53 -12.24 38.67
N GLN A 94 -1.33 -12.81 39.87
CA GLN A 94 -1.78 -12.22 41.14
C GLN A 94 -0.67 -11.48 41.90
N GLY A 95 0.60 -11.60 41.48
CA GLY A 95 1.78 -11.04 42.16
C GLY A 95 3.05 -11.06 41.31
N ILE A 96 4.03 -10.22 41.64
CA ILE A 96 5.31 -10.03 40.89
C ILE A 96 6.15 -11.31 40.87
N ASP A 97 6.06 -12.08 41.94
CA ASP A 97 6.67 -13.39 42.17
C ASP A 97 6.29 -14.45 41.12
N GLN A 98 5.19 -14.27 40.39
CA GLN A 98 4.78 -15.16 39.29
C GLN A 98 5.31 -14.74 37.92
N LEU A 99 5.96 -13.57 37.83
CA LEU A 99 6.54 -13.02 36.60
C LEU A 99 8.03 -13.37 36.43
N VAL A 100 8.67 -13.90 37.47
CA VAL A 100 10.08 -14.28 37.48
C VAL A 100 10.14 -15.80 37.37
N SER A 101 10.69 -16.34 36.28
CA SER A 101 11.06 -17.75 36.20
C SER A 101 12.44 -17.95 36.83
N ASP A 102 12.58 -19.01 37.64
CA ASP A 102 13.87 -19.54 38.13
C ASP A 102 14.80 -19.97 36.98
#